data_AF-A0A6G2V0U7-F1
#
_entry.id   AF-A0A6G2V0U7-F1
#
_cell.length_a   1.000
_cell.length_b   1.000
_cell.length_c   1.000
_cell.angle_alpha   90.00
_cell.angle_beta   90.00
_cell.angle_gamma   90.00
#
_symmetry.space_group_name_H-M   'P 1'
#
loop_
_entity.id
_entity.type
_entity.pdbx_description
1 polymer ?
#
loop_
_entity_poly.entity_id
_entity_poly.type
_entity_poly.pdbx_seq_one_letter_code
_entity_poly.pdbx_strand_id
1 'polypeptide(L)'
;STFGAFAALVAEDTAYRASDRAAEDRAYWVERFTPLPDVEPHDGPGTDGAPARTLTARAELSAGETAALRAFADAEGIAWGEALIACYAAFLHRMLGRTDVVFALPLMCRTGSVALRTPAMAVNVLPMRVTVRGDDRLGDLGRRVATAMREMRDHQRYRGEDLPRDLGVPGAGALLHGRGINLKAFDLTLDFAGAAGVMRNVAGGPPEDMGLSVLPTRDGGLLLGFEVDARAKDQAAVDSLMTGLRALLTGLIEGLPVARVALTGDPGAQLAEWSPAALPGTPLDVPAAFDAMAAARPGNTALVCGGERLTAAELADRVHRVARALRARGVGAEDVVAL
;
A
#
# COMPACT_ATOMS: atom_id res chain seq x y z
N SER A 1 29.80 -29.29 21.57
CA SER A 1 28.62 -28.76 20.86
C SER A 1 29.09 -27.78 19.80
N THR A 2 28.58 -27.85 18.57
CA THR A 2 28.87 -26.88 17.49
C THR A 2 28.10 -25.56 17.66
N PHE A 3 27.10 -25.52 18.55
CA PHE A 3 26.31 -24.33 18.85
C PHE A 3 27.01 -23.39 19.84
N GLY A 4 26.79 -22.09 19.65
CA GLY A 4 27.24 -21.05 20.56
C GLY A 4 26.47 -21.06 21.89
N ALA A 5 27.05 -20.45 22.92
CA ALA A 5 26.43 -20.35 24.23
C ALA A 5 25.43 -19.18 24.26
N PHE A 6 24.20 -19.42 24.75
CA PHE A 6 23.18 -18.38 24.88
C PHE A 6 23.64 -17.21 25.78
N ALA A 7 24.41 -17.49 26.83
CA ALA A 7 24.98 -16.45 27.69
C ALA A 7 25.89 -15.47 26.94
N ALA A 8 26.60 -15.92 25.90
CA ALA A 8 27.44 -15.05 25.08
C ALA A 8 26.59 -14.11 24.21
N LEU A 9 25.45 -14.58 23.69
CA LEU A 9 24.50 -13.76 22.95
C LEU A 9 23.89 -12.66 23.85
N VAL A 10 23.51 -13.02 25.09
CA VAL A 10 22.98 -12.05 26.07
C VAL A 10 24.03 -11.01 26.45
N ALA A 11 25.28 -11.42 26.64
CA ALA A 11 26.38 -10.51 26.95
C ALA A 11 26.62 -9.52 25.79
N GLU A 12 26.59 -9.99 24.54
CA GLU A 12 26.74 -9.15 23.35
C GLU A 12 25.60 -8.13 23.20
N ASP A 13 24.35 -8.55 23.46
CA ASP A 13 23.18 -7.66 23.44
C ASP A 13 23.27 -6.59 24.54
N THR A 14 23.65 -7.00 25.76
CA THR A 14 23.80 -6.09 26.90
C THR A 14 24.90 -5.06 26.65
N ALA A 15 26.05 -5.50 26.10
CA ALA A 15 27.15 -4.62 25.76
C ALA A 15 26.76 -3.60 24.68
N TYR A 16 25.99 -4.01 23.67
CA TYR A 16 25.46 -3.09 22.67
C TYR A 16 24.52 -2.06 23.27
N ARG A 17 23.56 -2.48 24.10
CA ARG A 17 22.60 -1.57 24.74
C ARG A 17 23.26 -0.51 25.62
N ALA A 18 24.43 -0.83 26.20
CA ALA A 18 25.22 0.11 26.99
C ALA A 18 26.20 0.97 26.16
N SER A 19 26.25 0.79 24.84
CA SER A 19 27.21 1.49 23.97
C SER A 19 26.66 2.77 23.36
N ASP A 20 27.56 3.68 22.98
CA ASP A 20 27.21 4.89 22.21
C ASP A 20 26.51 4.55 20.90
N ARG A 21 26.85 3.41 20.28
CA ARG A 21 26.22 2.94 19.05
C ARG A 21 24.71 2.71 19.21
N ALA A 22 24.25 2.22 20.37
CA ALA A 22 22.82 2.06 20.61
C ALA A 22 22.09 3.40 20.71
N ALA A 23 22.74 4.43 21.27
CA ALA A 23 22.20 5.79 21.32
C ALA A 23 22.13 6.42 19.92
N GLU A 24 23.16 6.22 19.09
CA GLU A 24 23.16 6.64 17.68
C GLU A 24 22.06 5.96 16.87
N ASP A 25 21.92 4.63 16.99
CA ASP A 25 20.88 3.89 16.28
C ASP A 25 19.48 4.35 16.70
N ARG A 26 19.27 4.57 18.00
CA ARG A 26 18.02 5.12 18.52
C ARG A 26 17.72 6.50 17.93
N ALA A 27 18.71 7.40 17.91
CA ALA A 27 18.54 8.74 17.37
C ALA A 27 18.16 8.71 15.89
N TYR A 28 18.85 7.87 15.09
CA TYR A 28 18.52 7.66 13.68
C TYR A 28 17.06 7.22 13.48
N TRP A 29 16.59 6.21 14.23
CA TRP A 29 15.22 5.71 14.08
C TRP A 29 14.17 6.74 14.53
N VAL A 30 14.40 7.44 15.65
CA VAL A 30 13.48 8.47 16.13
C VAL A 30 13.42 9.64 15.15
N GLU A 31 14.55 10.14 14.67
CA GLU A 31 14.61 11.24 13.70
C GLU A 31 13.90 10.87 12.40
N ARG A 32 14.15 9.68 11.86
CA ARG A 32 13.56 9.21 10.59
C ARG A 32 12.04 9.10 10.62
N PHE A 33 11.46 8.86 11.80
CA PHE A 33 10.01 8.70 12.00
C PHE A 33 9.39 9.85 12.81
N THR A 34 10.07 10.99 12.88
CA THR A 34 9.54 12.24 13.46
C THR A 34 9.43 13.33 12.37
N PRO A 35 8.24 13.88 12.09
CA PRO A 35 6.94 13.47 12.62
C PRO A 35 6.56 12.06 12.16
N LEU A 36 5.66 11.42 12.92
CA LEU A 36 5.14 10.09 12.56
C LEU A 36 4.49 10.15 11.17
N PRO A 37 4.88 9.27 10.23
CA PRO A 37 4.22 9.17 8.94
C PRO A 37 2.76 8.74 9.11
N ASP A 38 1.93 9.04 8.13
CA ASP A 38 0.51 8.65 8.13
C ASP A 38 0.40 7.11 7.98
N VAL A 39 0.39 6.43 9.11
CA VAL A 39 0.20 4.98 9.22
C VAL A 39 -1.18 4.72 9.79
N GLU A 40 -2.05 4.16 8.95
CA GLU A 40 -3.36 3.71 9.39
C GLU A 40 -3.22 2.49 10.32
N PRO A 41 -4.08 2.37 11.34
CA PRO A 41 -4.24 1.11 12.06
C PRO A 41 -4.60 0.00 11.07
N HIS A 42 -3.88 -1.12 11.14
CA HIS A 42 -4.05 -2.25 10.21
C HIS A 42 -5.24 -3.12 10.54
N ASP A 43 -5.72 -3.05 11.77
CA ASP A 43 -6.85 -3.80 12.27
C ASP A 43 -8.16 -3.09 11.94
N GLY A 44 -8.95 -3.71 11.06
CA GLY A 44 -10.32 -3.30 10.83
C GLY A 44 -11.19 -3.53 12.08
N PRO A 45 -12.34 -2.85 12.21
CA PRO A 45 -13.25 -3.08 13.31
C PRO A 45 -13.58 -4.59 13.45
N GLY A 46 -13.25 -5.19 14.59
CA GLY A 46 -13.56 -6.60 14.88
C GLY A 46 -12.46 -7.63 14.56
N THR A 47 -11.24 -7.20 14.19
CA THR A 47 -10.08 -8.11 14.04
C THR A 47 -9.29 -8.35 15.33
N ASP A 48 -9.77 -7.85 16.48
CA ASP A 48 -9.11 -8.07 17.77
C ASP A 48 -8.94 -9.57 18.09
N GLY A 49 -7.78 -9.92 18.67
CA GLY A 49 -7.46 -11.27 19.11
C GLY A 49 -7.05 -12.24 17.98
N ALA A 50 -6.81 -13.50 18.36
CA ALA A 50 -6.36 -14.51 17.42
C ALA A 50 -7.46 -14.85 16.38
N PRO A 51 -7.11 -14.94 15.08
CA PRO A 51 -8.08 -15.30 14.05
C PRO A 51 -8.57 -16.74 14.24
N ALA A 52 -9.86 -16.96 14.03
CA ALA A 52 -10.42 -18.32 13.95
C ALA A 52 -10.12 -19.00 12.61
N ARG A 53 -9.91 -18.20 11.55
CA ARG A 53 -9.68 -18.67 10.18
C ARG A 53 -8.92 -17.62 9.38
N THR A 54 -8.00 -18.05 8.52
CA THR A 54 -7.29 -17.19 7.57
C THR A 54 -7.71 -17.50 6.13
N LEU A 55 -7.55 -16.51 5.25
CA LEU A 55 -7.66 -16.65 3.80
C LEU A 55 -6.29 -16.45 3.18
N THR A 56 -5.98 -17.22 2.13
CA THR A 56 -4.66 -17.15 1.48
C THR A 56 -4.82 -16.99 -0.02
N ALA A 57 -3.96 -16.18 -0.63
CA ALA A 57 -3.74 -16.16 -2.06
C ALA A 57 -2.25 -16.34 -2.34
N ARG A 58 -1.93 -17.17 -3.33
CA ARG A 58 -0.54 -17.50 -3.69
C ARG A 58 -0.30 -17.35 -5.18
N ALA A 59 0.94 -17.01 -5.50
CA ALA A 59 1.44 -16.93 -6.86
C ALA A 59 2.81 -17.56 -6.93
N GLU A 60 3.05 -18.36 -7.96
CA GLU A 60 4.39 -18.83 -8.28
C GLU A 60 4.97 -17.96 -9.39
N LEU A 61 6.16 -17.42 -9.16
CA LEU A 61 7.04 -16.96 -10.20
C LEU A 61 7.85 -18.16 -10.66
N SER A 62 7.73 -18.48 -11.95
CA SER A 62 8.52 -19.52 -12.59
C SER A 62 10.03 -19.22 -12.48
N ALA A 63 10.85 -20.23 -12.75
CA ALA A 63 12.30 -20.05 -12.86
C ALA A 63 12.66 -18.97 -13.90
N GLY A 64 11.92 -18.89 -15.01
CA GLY A 64 12.13 -17.90 -16.06
C GLY A 64 11.82 -16.47 -15.60
N GLU A 65 10.68 -16.26 -14.94
CA GLU A 65 10.33 -14.94 -14.37
C GLU A 65 11.29 -14.53 -13.26
N THR A 66 11.71 -15.47 -12.43
CA THR A 66 12.71 -15.23 -11.38
C THR A 66 14.07 -14.86 -11.98
N ALA A 67 14.48 -15.52 -13.08
CA ALA A 67 15.69 -15.17 -13.82
C ALA A 67 15.58 -13.78 -14.47
N ALA A 68 14.42 -13.41 -15.01
CA ALA A 68 14.18 -12.08 -15.55
C ALA A 68 14.29 -10.98 -14.48
N LEU A 69 13.72 -11.20 -13.29
CA LEU A 69 13.87 -10.29 -12.14
C LEU A 69 15.34 -10.14 -11.72
N ARG A 70 16.11 -11.23 -11.70
CA ARG A 70 17.53 -11.20 -11.38
C ARG A 70 18.34 -10.45 -12.44
N ALA A 71 18.12 -10.75 -13.71
CA ALA A 71 18.78 -10.08 -14.82
C ALA A 71 18.47 -8.57 -14.85
N PHE A 72 17.22 -8.18 -14.56
CA PHE A 72 16.84 -6.79 -14.38
C PHE A 72 17.62 -6.13 -13.24
N ALA A 73 17.66 -6.78 -12.08
CA ALA A 73 18.34 -6.24 -10.91
C ALA A 73 19.85 -6.08 -11.15
N ASP A 74 20.48 -7.06 -11.80
CA ASP A 74 21.88 -7.01 -12.19
C ASP A 74 22.17 -5.86 -13.17
N ALA A 75 21.29 -5.64 -14.15
CA ALA A 75 21.42 -4.53 -15.10
C ALA A 75 21.29 -3.15 -14.43
N GLU A 76 20.46 -3.02 -13.40
CA GLU A 76 20.29 -1.79 -12.61
C GLU A 76 21.31 -1.65 -11.46
N GLY A 77 22.17 -2.65 -11.24
CA GLY A 77 23.18 -2.66 -10.17
C GLY A 77 22.61 -2.78 -8.75
N ILE A 78 21.46 -3.44 -8.58
CA ILE A 78 20.76 -3.64 -7.30
C ILE A 78 20.56 -5.13 -7.01
N ALA A 79 20.30 -5.50 -5.75
CA ALA A 79 19.96 -6.88 -5.45
C ALA A 79 18.53 -7.21 -5.92
N TRP A 80 18.31 -8.43 -6.43
CA TRP A 80 16.97 -8.88 -6.85
C TRP A 80 15.91 -8.76 -5.74
N GLY A 81 16.32 -8.96 -4.48
CA GLY A 81 15.43 -8.77 -3.32
C GLY A 81 15.04 -7.31 -3.12
N GLU A 82 15.95 -6.37 -3.41
CA GLU A 82 15.67 -4.92 -3.37
C GLU A 82 14.73 -4.50 -4.49
N ALA A 83 14.85 -5.10 -5.68
CA ALA A 83 13.89 -4.92 -6.77
C ALA A 83 12.49 -5.46 -6.40
N LEU A 84 12.40 -6.62 -5.73
CA LEU A 84 11.12 -7.15 -5.26
C LEU A 84 10.50 -6.30 -4.15
N ILE A 85 11.31 -5.80 -3.20
CA ILE A 85 10.87 -4.85 -2.16
C ILE A 85 10.38 -3.54 -2.81
N ALA A 86 11.05 -3.05 -3.85
CA ALA A 86 10.60 -1.89 -4.64
C ALA A 86 9.25 -2.15 -5.31
N CYS A 87 9.05 -3.32 -5.92
CA CYS A 87 7.74 -3.70 -6.46
C CYS A 87 6.66 -3.72 -5.38
N TYR A 88 6.96 -4.23 -4.18
CA TYR A 88 6.01 -4.23 -3.07
C TYR A 88 5.70 -2.81 -2.55
N ALA A 89 6.70 -1.93 -2.47
CA ALA A 89 6.49 -0.52 -2.14
C ALA A 89 5.60 0.18 -3.18
N ALA A 90 5.81 -0.09 -4.48
CA ALA A 90 4.94 0.38 -5.56
C ALA A 90 3.51 -0.18 -5.44
N PHE A 91 3.36 -1.43 -5.02
CA PHE A 91 2.06 -2.04 -4.80
C PHE A 91 1.30 -1.33 -3.68
N LEU A 92 1.96 -1.09 -2.54
CA LEU A 92 1.37 -0.32 -1.44
C LEU A 92 1.02 1.11 -1.86
N HIS A 93 1.89 1.79 -2.62
CA HIS A 93 1.58 3.11 -3.18
C HIS A 93 0.28 3.12 -3.98
N ARG A 94 0.11 2.13 -4.88
CA ARG A 94 -1.08 2.03 -5.74
C ARG A 94 -2.34 1.63 -4.97
N MET A 95 -2.21 0.79 -3.94
CA MET A 95 -3.33 0.33 -3.12
C MET A 95 -3.80 1.38 -2.12
N LEU A 96 -2.88 2.15 -1.54
CA LEU A 96 -3.15 3.09 -0.45
C LEU A 96 -3.24 4.56 -0.93
N GLY A 97 -2.82 4.84 -2.16
CA GLY A 97 -2.78 6.21 -2.69
C GLY A 97 -1.77 7.13 -1.99
N ARG A 98 -0.76 6.56 -1.31
CA ARG A 98 0.23 7.31 -0.52
C ARG A 98 1.59 7.35 -1.20
N THR A 99 2.22 8.52 -1.23
CA THR A 99 3.58 8.71 -1.77
C THR A 99 4.65 8.35 -0.75
N ASP A 100 4.44 8.65 0.53
CA ASP A 100 5.34 8.25 1.61
C ASP A 100 4.90 6.88 2.13
N VAL A 101 5.56 5.83 1.64
CA VAL A 101 5.16 4.44 1.89
C VAL A 101 5.98 3.88 3.04
N VAL A 102 5.29 3.32 4.04
CA VAL A 102 5.89 2.68 5.21
C VAL A 102 5.39 1.25 5.35
N PHE A 103 6.30 0.31 5.55
CA PHE A 103 5.98 -1.10 5.77
C PHE A 103 7.06 -1.81 6.60
N ALA A 104 6.66 -2.87 7.30
CA ALA A 104 7.52 -3.68 8.12
C ALA A 104 8.42 -4.59 7.28
N LEU A 105 9.70 -4.68 7.68
CA LEU A 105 10.68 -5.56 7.05
C LEU A 105 11.39 -6.41 8.12
N PRO A 106 11.14 -7.72 8.17
CA PRO A 106 11.90 -8.62 9.04
C PRO A 106 13.34 -8.79 8.55
N LEU A 107 14.30 -8.48 9.42
CA LEU A 107 15.73 -8.70 9.22
C LEU A 107 16.22 -9.80 10.15
N MET A 108 17.10 -10.66 9.66
CA MET A 108 17.63 -11.76 10.48
C MET A 108 18.45 -11.29 11.68
N CYS A 109 19.14 -10.15 11.56
CA CYS A 109 20.02 -9.55 12.57
C CYS A 109 21.00 -10.54 13.23
N ARG A 110 21.39 -11.61 12.52
CA ARG A 110 22.45 -12.53 12.96
C ARG A 110 23.81 -11.98 12.49
N THR A 111 24.22 -10.87 13.09
CA THR A 111 25.55 -10.29 12.87
C THR A 111 26.57 -10.96 13.79
N GLY A 112 27.77 -11.24 13.29
CA GLY A 112 28.85 -11.83 14.09
C GLY A 112 28.74 -13.34 14.31
N SER A 113 29.82 -13.95 14.81
CA SER A 113 29.95 -15.40 14.92
C SER A 113 29.06 -16.04 16.00
N VAL A 114 28.70 -15.28 17.04
CA VAL A 114 27.90 -15.78 18.18
C VAL A 114 26.43 -15.95 17.77
N ALA A 115 25.80 -14.90 17.24
CA ALA A 115 24.40 -14.94 16.81
C ALA A 115 24.16 -15.91 15.65
N LEU A 116 25.13 -16.10 14.75
CA LEU A 116 25.04 -17.09 13.67
C LEU A 116 25.01 -18.54 14.17
N ARG A 117 25.71 -18.84 15.27
CA ARG A 117 25.88 -20.21 15.78
C ARG A 117 24.97 -20.55 16.95
N THR A 118 24.20 -19.59 17.46
CA THR A 118 23.36 -19.76 18.64
C THR A 118 21.88 -19.85 18.23
N PRO A 119 21.19 -20.97 18.51
CA PRO A 119 19.75 -21.06 18.35
C PRO A 119 19.05 -20.05 19.29
N ALA A 120 18.48 -19.00 18.73
CA ALA A 120 17.81 -17.91 19.45
C ALA A 120 16.88 -17.12 18.52
N MET A 121 15.95 -16.36 19.12
CA MET A 121 15.14 -15.36 18.43
C MET A 121 16.00 -14.13 18.13
N ALA A 122 16.49 -14.04 16.89
CA ALA A 122 17.33 -12.94 16.43
C ALA A 122 16.63 -12.01 15.43
N VAL A 123 15.51 -12.45 14.85
CA VAL A 123 14.75 -11.64 13.89
C VAL A 123 14.35 -10.32 14.56
N ASN A 124 14.57 -9.23 13.84
CA ASN A 124 14.17 -7.90 14.23
C ASN A 124 13.31 -7.33 13.10
N VAL A 125 12.15 -6.78 13.42
CA VAL A 125 11.27 -6.18 12.42
C VAL A 125 11.47 -4.67 12.49
N LEU A 126 11.86 -4.06 11.38
CA LEU A 126 12.11 -2.63 11.30
C LEU A 126 11.24 -1.99 10.21
N PRO A 127 10.76 -0.75 10.41
CA PRO A 127 9.96 -0.07 9.41
C PRO A 127 10.84 0.47 8.29
N MET A 128 10.51 0.10 7.05
CA MET A 128 11.04 0.72 5.85
C MET A 128 10.16 1.90 5.45
N ARG A 129 10.77 3.07 5.26
CA ARG A 129 10.12 4.28 4.74
C ARG A 129 10.76 4.68 3.42
N VAL A 130 9.97 4.70 2.35
CA VAL A 130 10.42 5.00 0.98
C VAL A 130 9.39 5.85 0.27
N THR A 131 9.85 6.88 -0.44
CA THR A 131 9.01 7.70 -1.32
C THR A 131 8.77 7.01 -2.66
N VAL A 132 7.50 6.90 -3.05
CA VAL A 132 7.03 6.31 -4.31
C VAL A 132 6.14 7.31 -5.05
N ARG A 133 6.40 7.49 -6.34
CA ARG A 133 5.67 8.34 -7.27
C ARG A 133 5.14 7.51 -8.43
N GLY A 134 4.08 8.00 -9.07
CA GLY A 134 3.46 7.30 -10.18
C GLY A 134 4.31 7.20 -11.45
N ASP A 135 5.24 8.13 -11.66
CA ASP A 135 6.17 8.18 -12.78
C ASP A 135 7.44 7.34 -12.55
N ASP A 136 7.63 6.81 -11.35
CA ASP A 136 8.80 6.00 -11.02
C ASP A 136 8.84 4.74 -11.88
N ARG A 137 10.06 4.39 -12.31
CA ARG A 137 10.40 3.10 -12.89
C ARG A 137 11.02 2.20 -11.84
N LEU A 138 11.03 0.89 -12.10
CA LEU A 138 11.55 -0.09 -11.15
C LEU A 138 13.02 0.16 -10.77
N GLY A 139 13.85 0.62 -11.72
CA GLY A 139 15.26 0.92 -11.46
C GLY A 139 15.44 2.10 -10.48
N ASP A 140 14.70 3.19 -10.68
CA ASP A 140 14.76 4.38 -9.82
C ASP A 140 14.27 4.07 -8.40
N LEU A 141 13.12 3.37 -8.31
CA LEU A 141 12.59 2.95 -7.03
C LEU A 141 13.49 1.92 -6.35
N GLY A 142 14.04 0.98 -7.11
CA GLY A 142 15.01 -0.02 -6.66
C GLY A 142 16.26 0.60 -6.05
N ARG A 143 16.84 1.63 -6.67
CA ARG A 143 17.98 2.37 -6.10
C ARG A 143 17.65 3.07 -4.78
N ARG A 144 16.45 3.65 -4.66
CA ARG A 144 15.99 4.26 -3.40
C ARG A 144 15.79 3.21 -2.31
N VAL A 145 15.19 2.07 -2.65
CA VAL A 145 15.06 0.93 -1.74
C VAL A 145 16.43 0.39 -1.33
N ALA A 146 17.37 0.22 -2.26
CA ALA A 146 18.71 -0.24 -1.96
C ALA A 146 19.44 0.72 -1.00
N THR A 147 19.24 2.03 -1.16
CA THR A 147 19.77 3.05 -0.25
C THR A 147 19.15 2.93 1.13
N ALA A 148 17.82 2.88 1.23
CA ALA A 148 17.12 2.69 2.49
C ALA A 148 17.50 1.37 3.18
N MET A 149 17.72 0.30 2.41
CA MET A 149 18.20 -1.00 2.92
C MET A 149 19.60 -0.93 3.50
N ARG A 150 20.52 -0.16 2.90
CA ARG A 150 21.87 0.04 3.45
C ARG A 150 21.81 0.78 4.78
N GLU A 151 21.12 1.92 4.82
CA GLU A 151 20.93 2.70 6.05
C GLU A 151 20.27 1.87 7.15
N MET A 152 19.20 1.13 6.81
CA MET A 152 18.53 0.23 7.75
C MET A 152 19.48 -0.86 8.28
N ARG A 153 20.34 -1.44 7.44
CA ARG A 153 21.32 -2.47 7.86
C ARG A 153 22.38 -1.90 8.81
N ASP A 154 22.79 -0.66 8.63
CA ASP A 154 23.75 -0.01 9.54
C ASP A 154 23.15 0.14 10.95
N HIS A 155 21.84 0.38 11.04
CA HIS A 155 21.10 0.59 12.29
C HIS A 155 20.24 -0.62 12.73
N GLN A 156 20.45 -1.81 12.15
CA GLN A 156 19.55 -2.96 12.33
C GLN A 156 19.59 -3.61 13.72
N ARG A 157 20.60 -3.28 14.53
CA ARG A 157 20.77 -3.82 15.89
C ARG A 157 19.77 -3.22 16.87
N TYR A 158 19.29 -2.01 16.60
CA TYR A 158 18.28 -1.35 17.42
C TYR A 158 16.96 -2.10 17.31
N ARG A 159 16.34 -2.41 18.44
CA ARG A 159 15.15 -3.26 18.51
C ARG A 159 13.92 -2.49 18.02
N GLY A 160 13.27 -3.00 16.98
CA GLY A 160 12.08 -2.37 16.41
C GLY A 160 10.97 -2.19 17.44
N GLU A 161 10.80 -3.15 18.34
CA GLU A 161 9.82 -3.10 19.44
C GLU A 161 10.02 -1.92 20.41
N ASP A 162 11.20 -1.32 20.45
CA ASP A 162 11.49 -0.15 21.29
C ASP A 162 11.09 1.17 20.59
N LEU A 163 11.00 1.19 19.24
CA LEU A 163 10.68 2.39 18.47
C LEU A 163 9.32 3.02 18.81
N PRO A 164 8.19 2.28 18.90
CA PRO A 164 6.90 2.88 19.24
C PRO A 164 6.92 3.57 20.61
N ARG A 165 7.64 2.98 21.58
CA ARG A 165 7.80 3.55 22.92
C ARG A 165 8.61 4.85 22.85
N ASP A 166 9.68 4.86 22.08
CA ASP A 166 10.59 6.00 21.96
C ASP A 166 10.03 7.17 21.15
N LEU A 167 9.15 6.91 20.19
CA LEU A 167 8.40 7.94 19.49
C LEU A 167 7.33 8.59 20.38
N GLY A 168 6.80 7.86 21.37
CA GLY A 168 5.89 8.41 22.39
C GLY A 168 4.53 8.90 21.86
N VAL A 169 4.14 8.52 20.63
CA VAL A 169 2.90 8.94 19.98
C VAL A 169 1.93 7.76 19.81
N PRO A 170 0.61 7.97 20.02
CA PRO A 170 -0.40 6.95 19.75
C PRO A 170 -0.33 6.46 18.30
N GLY A 171 -0.51 5.15 18.09
CA GLY A 171 -0.52 4.54 16.75
C GLY A 171 0.86 4.15 16.20
N ALA A 172 1.97 4.53 16.84
CA ALA A 172 3.32 4.16 16.37
C ALA A 172 3.57 2.64 16.25
N GLY A 173 2.81 1.81 16.95
CA GLY A 173 2.87 0.35 16.83
C GLY A 173 2.51 -0.18 15.43
N ALA A 174 1.75 0.60 14.64
CA ALA A 174 1.41 0.28 13.26
C ALA A 174 2.64 0.28 12.33
N LEU A 175 3.78 0.86 12.73
CA LEU A 175 5.00 0.84 11.92
C LEU A 175 5.55 -0.58 11.67
N LEU A 176 5.23 -1.54 12.55
CA LEU A 176 5.92 -2.83 12.62
C LEU A 176 5.07 -4.03 12.20
N HIS A 177 3.79 -3.84 11.90
CA HIS A 177 2.85 -4.93 11.66
C HIS A 177 1.90 -4.60 10.50
N GLY A 178 1.11 -5.57 10.06
CA GLY A 178 -0.04 -5.42 9.16
C GLY A 178 0.29 -5.19 7.68
N ARG A 179 1.37 -4.48 7.39
CA ARG A 179 1.91 -4.29 6.03
C ARG A 179 3.40 -4.54 6.08
N GLY A 180 3.88 -5.52 5.33
CA GLY A 180 5.28 -5.88 5.32
C GLY A 180 5.64 -6.90 4.25
N ILE A 181 6.93 -7.06 4.01
CA ILE A 181 7.45 -8.08 3.09
C ILE A 181 8.48 -8.94 3.83
N ASN A 182 8.26 -10.25 3.88
CA ASN A 182 9.14 -11.22 4.51
C ASN A 182 9.83 -12.07 3.45
N LEU A 183 11.05 -11.68 3.09
CA LEU A 183 11.87 -12.36 2.09
C LEU A 183 12.65 -13.53 2.71
N LYS A 184 12.10 -14.74 2.65
CA LYS A 184 12.71 -15.97 3.21
C LYS A 184 13.56 -16.71 2.18
N ALA A 185 14.49 -16.01 1.54
CA ALA A 185 15.35 -16.55 0.48
C ALA A 185 16.52 -17.39 1.01
N PHE A 186 16.22 -18.46 1.75
CA PHE A 186 17.22 -19.41 2.27
C PHE A 186 17.10 -20.74 1.53
N ASP A 187 18.23 -21.44 1.39
CA ASP A 187 18.22 -22.82 0.95
C ASP A 187 17.61 -23.69 2.06
N LEU A 188 16.39 -24.17 1.84
CA LEU A 188 15.67 -25.05 2.75
C LEU A 188 15.87 -26.53 2.41
N THR A 189 16.85 -26.85 1.57
CA THR A 189 17.17 -28.22 1.20
C THR A 189 17.79 -28.92 2.41
N LEU A 190 17.05 -29.88 2.96
CA LEU A 190 17.54 -30.76 4.02
C LEU A 190 18.02 -32.05 3.36
N ASP A 191 19.26 -32.44 3.59
CA ASP A 191 19.80 -33.73 3.18
C ASP A 191 20.12 -34.59 4.40
N PHE A 192 19.42 -35.72 4.50
CA PHE A 192 19.64 -36.73 5.53
C PHE A 192 20.33 -37.94 4.90
N ALA A 193 21.63 -37.81 4.63
CA ALA A 193 22.47 -38.87 4.04
C ALA A 193 21.93 -39.42 2.71
N GLY A 194 21.54 -38.53 1.80
CA GLY A 194 20.94 -38.83 0.50
C GLY A 194 19.41 -38.81 0.50
N ALA A 195 18.76 -38.70 1.67
CA ALA A 195 17.32 -38.54 1.77
C ALA A 195 16.93 -37.06 1.83
N ALA A 196 16.31 -36.56 0.75
CA ALA A 196 15.87 -35.18 0.65
C ALA A 196 14.64 -34.90 1.55
N GLY A 197 14.79 -34.00 2.51
CA GLY A 197 13.72 -33.51 3.37
C GLY A 197 12.86 -32.42 2.70
N VAL A 198 11.58 -32.37 3.06
CA VAL A 198 10.63 -31.32 2.62
C VAL A 198 10.24 -30.48 3.82
N MET A 199 10.56 -29.19 3.82
CA MET A 199 10.03 -28.27 4.82
C MET A 199 8.64 -27.81 4.40
N ARG A 200 7.65 -27.97 5.28
CA ARG A 200 6.29 -27.44 5.10
C ARG A 200 5.98 -26.49 6.23
N ASN A 201 5.70 -25.24 5.89
CA ASN A 201 5.24 -24.27 6.86
C ASN A 201 3.81 -24.61 7.29
N VAL A 202 3.60 -24.85 8.59
CA VAL A 202 2.28 -25.15 9.17
C VAL A 202 1.59 -23.89 9.68
N ALA A 203 2.35 -22.92 10.20
CA ALA A 203 1.82 -21.66 10.72
C ALA A 203 2.87 -20.56 10.54
N GLY A 204 2.50 -19.48 9.83
CA GLY A 204 3.40 -18.37 9.50
C GLY A 204 3.53 -17.29 10.56
N GLY A 205 2.65 -17.30 11.56
CA GLY A 205 2.43 -16.19 12.49
C GLY A 205 0.99 -15.68 12.38
N PRO A 206 0.62 -14.64 13.15
CA PRO A 206 -0.68 -13.98 12.97
C PRO A 206 -0.77 -13.39 11.54
N PRO A 207 -1.97 -13.42 10.91
CA PRO A 207 -2.18 -12.85 9.59
C PRO A 207 -1.98 -11.33 9.61
N GLU A 208 -1.54 -10.80 8.48
CA GLU A 208 -1.34 -9.36 8.27
C GLU A 208 -2.15 -8.92 7.05
N ASP A 209 -2.82 -7.76 7.12
CA ASP A 209 -3.73 -7.26 6.07
C ASP A 209 -3.11 -7.30 4.67
N MET A 210 -1.84 -6.90 4.55
CA MET A 210 -1.09 -6.94 3.30
C MET A 210 0.33 -7.50 3.49
N GLY A 211 0.54 -8.40 4.46
CA GLY A 211 1.83 -9.03 4.71
C GLY A 211 2.21 -10.02 3.60
N LEU A 212 3.23 -9.69 2.81
CA LEU A 212 3.73 -10.52 1.72
C LEU A 212 4.81 -11.48 2.22
N SER A 213 4.58 -12.78 2.08
CA SER A 213 5.61 -13.80 2.24
C SER A 213 6.21 -14.19 0.90
N VAL A 214 7.54 -14.34 0.86
CA VAL A 214 8.27 -14.78 -0.33
C VAL A 214 9.17 -15.94 0.06
N LEU A 215 9.00 -17.09 -0.61
CA LEU A 215 9.79 -18.30 -0.37
C LEU A 215 10.38 -18.82 -1.69
N PRO A 216 11.62 -19.34 -1.71
CA PRO A 216 12.14 -20.02 -2.89
C PRO A 216 11.41 -21.34 -3.12
N THR A 217 11.16 -21.68 -4.39
CA THR A 217 10.68 -23.01 -4.79
C THR A 217 11.87 -23.90 -5.16
N ARG A 218 11.66 -25.22 -5.14
CA ARG A 218 12.71 -26.20 -5.48
C ARG A 218 13.21 -26.07 -6.92
N ASP A 219 12.34 -25.62 -7.81
CA ASP A 219 12.62 -25.51 -9.24
C ASP A 219 13.25 -24.16 -9.62
N GLY A 220 13.75 -23.40 -8.63
CA GLY A 220 14.44 -22.12 -8.86
C GLY A 220 13.51 -20.91 -9.05
N GLY A 221 12.22 -21.07 -8.74
CA GLY A 221 11.22 -19.99 -8.73
C GLY A 221 11.02 -19.36 -7.36
N LEU A 222 9.98 -18.54 -7.23
CA LEU A 222 9.56 -17.89 -5.98
C LEU A 222 8.06 -18.10 -5.75
N LEU A 223 7.67 -18.50 -4.54
CA LEU A 223 6.30 -18.53 -4.08
C LEU A 223 6.01 -17.23 -3.30
N LEU A 224 5.11 -16.42 -3.84
CA LEU A 224 4.54 -15.24 -3.21
C LEU A 224 3.24 -15.62 -2.51
N GLY A 225 3.00 -15.11 -1.30
CA GLY A 225 1.78 -15.43 -0.56
C GLY A 225 1.30 -14.31 0.36
N PHE A 226 0.00 -14.01 0.27
CA PHE A 226 -0.74 -13.26 1.29
C PHE A 226 -1.50 -14.24 2.19
N GLU A 227 -1.55 -13.93 3.48
CA GLU A 227 -2.38 -14.59 4.46
C GLU A 227 -3.06 -13.53 5.34
N VAL A 228 -4.38 -13.42 5.22
CA VAL A 228 -5.17 -12.38 5.89
C VAL A 228 -6.21 -13.00 6.81
N ASP A 229 -6.68 -12.21 7.79
CA ASP A 229 -7.82 -12.60 8.61
C ASP A 229 -9.09 -12.66 7.77
N ALA A 230 -9.81 -13.78 7.84
CA ALA A 230 -11.06 -13.97 7.11
C ALA A 230 -12.21 -13.04 7.56
N ARG A 231 -12.06 -12.34 8.68
CA ARG A 231 -12.96 -11.27 9.14
C ARG A 231 -12.77 -9.98 8.36
N ALA A 232 -11.56 -9.73 7.85
CA ALA A 232 -11.19 -8.46 7.23
C ALA A 232 -11.49 -8.41 5.72
N LYS A 233 -11.42 -9.56 5.03
CA LYS A 233 -11.61 -9.65 3.57
C LYS A 233 -12.31 -10.94 3.18
N ASP A 234 -12.96 -10.93 2.03
CA ASP A 234 -13.39 -12.15 1.34
C ASP A 234 -12.28 -12.72 0.43
N GLN A 235 -12.46 -13.94 -0.08
CA GLN A 235 -11.43 -14.61 -0.90
C GLN A 235 -11.14 -13.86 -2.20
N ALA A 236 -12.18 -13.29 -2.83
CA ALA A 236 -12.04 -12.57 -4.10
C ALA A 236 -11.15 -11.32 -3.93
N ALA A 237 -11.25 -10.63 -2.80
CA ALA A 237 -10.38 -9.52 -2.46
C ALA A 237 -8.92 -9.97 -2.29
N VAL A 238 -8.64 -11.07 -1.58
CA VAL A 238 -7.26 -11.57 -1.40
C VAL A 238 -6.65 -12.02 -2.73
N ASP A 239 -7.43 -12.70 -3.57
CA ASP A 239 -7.01 -13.12 -4.90
C ASP A 239 -6.71 -11.92 -5.82
N SER A 240 -7.50 -10.85 -5.68
CA SER A 240 -7.28 -9.58 -6.39
C SER A 240 -5.99 -8.88 -5.95
N LEU A 241 -5.66 -8.90 -4.66
CA LEU A 241 -4.37 -8.38 -4.16
C LEU A 241 -3.19 -9.10 -4.83
N MET A 242 -3.24 -10.43 -4.87
CA MET A 242 -2.17 -11.23 -5.46
C MET A 242 -2.08 -11.03 -6.99
N THR A 243 -3.24 -10.94 -7.65
CA THR A 243 -3.29 -10.64 -9.09
C THR A 243 -2.69 -9.27 -9.41
N GLY A 244 -3.03 -8.25 -8.62
CA GLY A 244 -2.47 -6.91 -8.78
C GLY A 244 -0.98 -6.84 -8.50
N LEU A 245 -0.49 -7.50 -7.46
CA LEU A 245 0.95 -7.57 -7.18
C LEU A 245 1.72 -8.22 -8.34
N ARG A 246 1.21 -9.33 -8.90
CA ARG A 246 1.83 -9.98 -10.07
C ARG A 246 1.84 -9.07 -11.29
N ALA A 247 0.70 -8.46 -11.61
CA ALA A 247 0.60 -7.55 -12.75
C ALA A 247 1.58 -6.38 -12.62
N LEU A 248 1.71 -5.84 -11.41
CA LEU A 248 2.67 -4.79 -11.10
C LEU A 248 4.11 -5.24 -11.33
N LEU A 249 4.49 -6.42 -10.83
CA LEU A 249 5.83 -6.96 -11.01
C LEU A 249 6.17 -7.13 -12.49
N THR A 250 5.27 -7.74 -13.27
CA THR A 250 5.45 -7.95 -14.71
C THR A 250 5.59 -6.61 -15.43
N GLY A 251 4.65 -5.69 -15.26
CA GLY A 251 4.67 -4.39 -15.95
C GLY A 251 5.88 -3.53 -15.58
N LEU A 252 6.34 -3.60 -14.34
CA LEU A 252 7.53 -2.90 -13.87
C LEU A 252 8.82 -3.48 -14.49
N ILE A 253 8.95 -4.80 -14.62
CA ILE A 253 10.07 -5.45 -15.30
C ILE A 253 10.07 -5.13 -16.80
N GLU A 254 8.90 -5.03 -17.43
CA GLU A 254 8.73 -4.57 -18.82
C GLU A 254 9.03 -3.07 -19.01
N GLY A 255 9.33 -2.34 -17.93
CA GLY A 255 9.70 -0.94 -17.98
C GLY A 255 8.53 0.02 -18.06
N LEU A 256 7.32 -0.36 -17.63
CA LEU A 256 6.26 0.60 -17.40
C LEU A 256 6.53 1.37 -16.09
N PRO A 257 6.15 2.66 -16.00
CA PRO A 257 6.17 3.37 -14.73
C PRO A 257 5.00 2.91 -13.84
N VAL A 258 5.15 3.06 -12.53
CA VAL A 258 4.23 2.55 -11.48
C VAL A 258 2.75 2.84 -11.76
N ALA A 259 2.40 4.07 -12.16
CA ALA A 259 1.02 4.48 -12.40
C ALA A 259 0.40 3.91 -13.69
N ARG A 260 1.22 3.44 -14.63
CA ARG A 260 0.76 2.92 -15.93
C ARG A 260 0.52 1.42 -15.92
N VAL A 261 0.88 0.74 -14.83
CA VAL A 261 0.56 -0.68 -14.67
C VAL A 261 -0.87 -0.82 -14.14
N ALA A 262 -1.69 -1.56 -14.88
CA ALA A 262 -3.03 -1.93 -14.45
C ALA A 262 -2.93 -3.06 -13.41
N LEU A 263 -3.52 -2.86 -12.23
CA LEU A 263 -3.53 -3.87 -11.15
C LEU A 263 -4.68 -4.86 -11.28
N THR A 264 -5.78 -4.43 -11.90
CA THR A 264 -6.98 -5.24 -12.14
C THR A 264 -7.25 -5.28 -13.63
N GLY A 265 -8.32 -5.98 -14.04
CA GLY A 265 -8.75 -6.05 -15.44
C GLY A 265 -9.01 -4.67 -16.07
N ASP A 266 -9.63 -4.65 -17.25
CA ASP A 266 -9.81 -3.42 -18.03
C ASP A 266 -10.54 -2.31 -17.23
N PRO A 267 -9.85 -1.22 -16.84
CA PRO A 267 -10.49 -0.11 -16.15
C PRO A 267 -11.60 0.54 -16.99
N GLY A 268 -11.50 0.48 -18.32
CA GLY A 268 -12.53 0.97 -19.23
C GLY A 268 -13.84 0.22 -19.08
N ALA A 269 -13.78 -1.11 -18.94
CA ALA A 269 -14.97 -1.93 -18.71
C ALA A 269 -15.63 -1.63 -17.36
N GLN A 270 -14.85 -1.49 -16.28
CA GLN A 270 -15.38 -1.15 -14.95
C GLN A 270 -15.99 0.26 -14.93
N LEU A 271 -15.30 1.23 -15.53
CA LEU A 271 -15.83 2.59 -15.66
C LEU A 271 -17.11 2.62 -16.50
N ALA A 272 -17.21 1.81 -17.55
CA ALA A 272 -18.43 1.70 -18.36
C ALA A 272 -19.58 1.05 -17.59
N GLU A 273 -19.31 0.11 -16.68
CA GLU A 273 -20.34 -0.46 -15.79
C GLU A 273 -20.85 0.57 -14.78
N TRP A 274 -19.96 1.42 -14.23
CA TRP A 274 -20.32 2.44 -13.25
C TRP A 274 -20.87 3.72 -13.86
N SER A 275 -20.53 4.00 -15.12
CA SER A 275 -20.95 5.19 -15.85
C SER A 275 -22.17 4.86 -16.69
N PRO A 276 -23.40 5.25 -16.29
CA PRO A 276 -24.56 5.05 -17.13
C PRO A 276 -24.37 5.75 -18.47
N ALA A 277 -24.95 5.19 -19.52
CA ALA A 277 -24.97 5.82 -20.82
C ALA A 277 -25.53 7.25 -20.70
N ALA A 278 -24.92 8.19 -21.42
CA ALA A 278 -25.46 9.54 -21.51
C ALA A 278 -26.93 9.47 -21.96
N LEU A 279 -27.80 10.24 -21.30
CA LEU A 279 -29.20 10.32 -21.70
C LEU A 279 -29.27 10.83 -23.15
N PRO A 280 -30.17 10.26 -23.97
CA PRO A 280 -30.30 10.69 -25.36
C PRO A 280 -30.77 12.15 -25.42
N GLY A 281 -30.27 12.88 -26.43
CA GLY A 281 -30.66 14.26 -26.71
C GLY A 281 -29.56 15.27 -26.40
N THR A 282 -29.88 16.55 -26.59
CA THR A 282 -29.02 17.67 -26.20
C THR A 282 -29.57 18.25 -24.89
N PRO A 283 -28.75 18.38 -23.83
CA PRO A 283 -29.17 19.05 -22.60
C PRO A 283 -29.69 20.45 -22.92
N LEU A 284 -30.87 20.78 -22.43
CA LEU A 284 -31.36 22.16 -22.45
C LEU A 284 -30.63 22.95 -21.36
N ASP A 285 -30.26 24.19 -21.65
CA ASP A 285 -29.82 25.09 -20.60
C ASP A 285 -30.98 25.36 -19.62
N VAL A 286 -30.63 25.69 -18.37
CA VAL A 286 -31.62 25.89 -17.31
C VAL A 286 -32.66 26.96 -17.69
N PRO A 287 -32.29 28.11 -18.31
CA PRO A 287 -33.26 29.09 -18.79
C PRO A 287 -34.26 28.51 -19.82
N ALA A 288 -33.81 27.82 -20.86
CA ALA A 288 -34.66 27.24 -21.89
C ALA A 288 -35.57 26.14 -21.33
N ALA A 289 -35.04 25.30 -20.42
CA ALA A 289 -35.83 24.30 -19.71
C ALA A 289 -36.93 24.95 -18.85
N PHE A 290 -36.60 26.05 -18.17
CA PHE A 290 -37.53 26.82 -17.37
C PHE A 290 -38.63 27.48 -18.22
N ASP A 291 -38.27 28.09 -19.35
CA ASP A 291 -39.24 28.71 -20.28
C ASP A 291 -40.18 27.66 -20.88
N ALA A 292 -39.65 26.50 -21.29
CA ALA A 292 -40.46 25.40 -21.79
C ALA A 292 -41.44 24.88 -20.72
N MET A 293 -41.00 24.75 -19.46
CA MET A 293 -41.85 24.36 -18.34
C MET A 293 -42.96 25.40 -18.10
N ALA A 294 -42.63 26.68 -18.07
CA ALA A 294 -43.58 27.76 -17.84
C ALA A 294 -44.62 27.87 -18.96
N ALA A 295 -44.21 27.69 -20.21
CA ALA A 295 -45.12 27.69 -21.36
C ALA A 295 -46.05 26.47 -21.40
N ALA A 296 -45.55 25.28 -21.03
CA ALA A 296 -46.33 24.04 -21.09
C ALA A 296 -47.43 23.97 -20.01
N ARG A 297 -47.19 24.56 -18.82
CA ARG A 297 -48.11 24.47 -17.66
C ARG A 297 -48.20 25.79 -16.90
N PRO A 298 -48.68 26.88 -17.53
CA PRO A 298 -48.59 28.22 -16.96
C PRO A 298 -49.33 28.38 -15.63
N GLY A 299 -50.46 27.68 -15.44
CA GLY A 299 -51.27 27.76 -14.23
C GLY A 299 -50.82 26.87 -13.07
N ASN A 300 -49.80 26.02 -13.26
CA ASN A 300 -49.34 25.14 -12.19
C ASN A 300 -48.50 25.91 -11.18
N THR A 301 -48.65 25.61 -9.89
CA THR A 301 -47.74 26.15 -8.86
C THR A 301 -46.30 25.70 -9.12
N ALA A 302 -45.38 26.65 -9.25
CA ALA A 302 -43.96 26.42 -9.52
C ALA A 302 -43.07 26.75 -8.32
N LEU A 303 -43.47 27.68 -7.46
CA LEU A 303 -42.72 28.05 -6.25
C LEU A 303 -43.67 28.23 -5.06
N VAL A 304 -43.26 27.72 -3.90
CA VAL A 304 -43.97 27.91 -2.62
C VAL A 304 -42.96 28.40 -1.59
N CYS A 305 -43.26 29.52 -0.95
CA CYS A 305 -42.46 30.07 0.15
C CYS A 305 -43.40 30.54 1.26
N GLY A 306 -43.55 29.73 2.31
CA GLY A 306 -44.54 29.98 3.36
C GLY A 306 -45.96 30.03 2.80
N GLY A 307 -46.66 31.15 3.00
CA GLY A 307 -48.02 31.38 2.48
C GLY A 307 -48.06 31.82 1.01
N GLU A 308 -46.95 32.26 0.43
CA GLU A 308 -46.89 32.66 -0.98
C GLU A 308 -46.78 31.45 -1.90
N ARG A 309 -47.55 31.49 -2.98
CA ARG A 309 -47.53 30.49 -4.06
C ARG A 309 -47.50 31.24 -5.37
N LEU A 310 -46.51 30.92 -6.21
CA LEU A 310 -46.42 31.46 -7.56
C LEU A 310 -46.73 30.36 -8.57
N THR A 311 -47.56 30.68 -9.55
CA THR A 311 -47.73 29.88 -10.76
C THR A 311 -46.48 29.96 -11.64
N ALA A 312 -46.32 29.01 -12.55
CA ALA A 312 -45.19 28.98 -13.48
C ALA A 312 -45.12 30.26 -14.32
N ALA A 313 -46.26 30.79 -14.76
CA ALA A 313 -46.33 32.07 -15.48
C ALA A 313 -45.89 33.26 -14.62
N GLU A 314 -46.39 33.38 -13.37
CA GLU A 314 -46.02 34.47 -12.47
C GLU A 314 -44.53 34.46 -12.11
N LEU A 315 -43.97 33.26 -11.91
CA LEU A 315 -42.54 33.10 -11.65
C LEU A 315 -41.72 33.51 -12.87
N ALA A 316 -42.10 33.07 -14.08
CA ALA A 316 -41.40 33.44 -15.31
C ALA A 316 -41.43 34.95 -15.58
N ASP A 317 -42.56 35.61 -15.33
CA ASP A 317 -42.66 37.06 -15.46
C ASP A 317 -41.76 37.81 -14.49
N ARG A 318 -41.64 37.33 -13.24
CA ARG A 318 -40.70 37.92 -12.26
C ARG A 318 -39.25 37.71 -12.70
N VAL A 319 -38.87 36.49 -13.09
CA VAL A 319 -37.52 36.16 -13.58
C VAL A 319 -37.16 37.03 -14.79
N HIS A 320 -38.02 37.11 -15.81
CA HIS A 320 -37.77 37.92 -17.01
C HIS A 320 -37.70 39.42 -16.76
N ARG A 321 -38.44 39.95 -15.76
CA ARG A 321 -38.28 41.36 -15.35
C ARG A 321 -36.90 41.61 -14.75
N VAL A 322 -36.43 40.76 -13.84
CA VAL A 322 -35.10 40.90 -13.24
C VAL A 322 -34.01 40.72 -14.31
N ALA A 323 -34.11 39.71 -15.16
CA ALA A 323 -33.15 39.46 -16.24
C ALA A 323 -33.01 40.66 -17.19
N ARG A 324 -34.12 41.30 -17.58
CA ARG A 324 -34.08 42.54 -18.39
C ARG A 324 -33.43 43.71 -17.65
N ALA A 325 -33.69 43.85 -16.35
CA ALA A 325 -33.09 44.90 -15.54
C ALA A 325 -31.58 44.72 -15.33
N LEU A 326 -31.09 43.48 -15.27
CA LEU A 326 -29.66 43.14 -15.21
C LEU A 326 -28.99 43.40 -16.56
N ARG A 327 -29.59 42.95 -17.67
CA ARG A 327 -29.08 43.24 -19.02
C ARG A 327 -29.01 44.73 -19.31
N ALA A 328 -29.98 45.51 -18.86
CA ALA A 328 -29.97 46.98 -18.98
C ALA A 328 -28.83 47.65 -18.19
N ARG A 329 -28.26 46.95 -17.19
CA ARG A 329 -27.08 47.39 -16.43
C ARG A 329 -25.76 46.87 -16.98
N GLY A 330 -25.79 46.22 -18.15
CA GLY A 330 -24.59 45.75 -18.85
C GLY A 330 -24.14 44.33 -18.50
N VAL A 331 -24.90 43.57 -17.71
CA VAL A 331 -24.58 42.17 -17.38
C VAL A 331 -24.74 41.28 -18.61
N GLY A 332 -23.67 40.57 -18.98
CA GLY A 332 -23.57 39.64 -20.10
C GLY A 332 -23.23 38.20 -19.68
N ALA A 333 -22.84 37.38 -20.66
CA ALA A 333 -22.37 36.02 -20.41
C ALA A 333 -21.02 36.05 -19.69
N GLU A 334 -20.78 35.07 -18.82
CA GLU A 334 -19.57 34.95 -17.98
C GLU A 334 -19.39 36.05 -16.91
N ASP A 335 -20.32 37.01 -16.80
CA ASP A 335 -20.29 38.02 -15.75
C ASP A 335 -20.77 37.45 -14.41
N VAL A 336 -20.07 37.82 -13.33
CA VAL A 336 -20.40 37.38 -11.97
C VAL A 336 -21.37 38.36 -11.32
N VAL A 337 -22.53 37.87 -10.89
CA VAL A 337 -23.50 38.61 -10.07
C VAL A 337 -23.51 38.01 -8.66
N ALA A 338 -23.10 38.79 -7.66
CA ALA A 338 -23.21 38.39 -6.25
C ALA A 338 -24.69 38.41 -5.82
N LEU A 339 -25.09 37.40 -5.02
CA LEU A 339 -26.44 37.24 -4.46
C LEU A 339 -26.45 37.53 -2.96
#